data_AF-A0A356NBW8-F1
#
_entry.id   AF-A0A356NBW8-F1
#
_cell.length_a   1.000
_cell.length_b   1.000
_cell.length_c   1.000
_cell.angle_alpha   90.00
_cell.angle_beta   90.00
_cell.angle_gamma   90.00
#
_symmetry.space_group_name_H-M   'P 1'
#
loop_
_entity.id
_entity.type
_entity.pdbx_description
1 polymer ?
#
loop_
_entity_poly.entity_id
_entity_poly.type
_entity_poly.pdbx_seq_one_letter_code
_entity_poly.pdbx_strand_id
1 'polypeptide(L)'
;MAPPPLHRSPLLLLSTHLVVALVALVTLGGATRVMEAGLACPDWPLCYGSVLPAAEMNIRVFLEWFHRLDAALVGLGLLLLTALSWGQRQHLPPAVPPLAATAMALVVAQVALGALTVTRLLRFDIVTAHLATGLLLVVLLSLLRQRLRLTLEPLPPDVGGSLAGPWRRWPALATLLVYLQCVLGGLLASQWATGRCLQLLQGCHWLTAHRLLAGAALLAVVALPLKAAAAPWPHPARPLAFAAGLL
;
A
#
# COMPACT_ATOMS: atom_id res chain seq x y z
N MET A 1 -10.99 -28.73 19.75
CA MET A 1 -10.68 -27.44 20.42
C MET A 1 -11.20 -26.34 19.50
N ALA A 2 -12.16 -25.52 19.96
CA ALA A 2 -12.67 -24.43 19.13
C ALA A 2 -11.57 -23.39 18.90
N PRO A 3 -11.41 -22.84 17.68
CA PRO A 3 -10.42 -21.79 17.44
C PRO A 3 -10.75 -20.57 18.33
N PRO A 4 -9.72 -19.88 18.87
CA PRO A 4 -9.95 -18.70 19.69
C PRO A 4 -10.68 -17.61 18.88
N PRO A 5 -11.53 -16.80 19.52
CA PRO A 5 -12.28 -15.72 18.86
C PRO A 5 -11.35 -14.69 18.19
N LEU A 6 -11.84 -14.03 17.12
CA LEU A 6 -11.04 -13.27 16.14
C LEU A 6 -10.04 -12.25 16.70
N HIS A 7 -10.43 -11.56 17.77
CA HIS A 7 -9.63 -10.57 18.46
C HIS A 7 -8.36 -11.15 19.11
N ARG A 8 -8.15 -12.47 19.04
CA ARG A 8 -7.02 -13.17 19.66
C ARG A 8 -6.03 -13.78 18.69
N SER A 9 -6.28 -13.77 17.37
CA SER A 9 -5.28 -14.32 16.44
C SER A 9 -4.14 -13.31 16.23
N PRO A 10 -2.93 -13.56 16.77
CA PRO A 10 -1.85 -12.56 16.74
C PRO A 10 -1.41 -12.26 15.30
N LEU A 11 -1.53 -13.23 14.39
CA LEU A 11 -1.18 -13.10 12.98
C LEU A 11 -2.13 -12.16 12.21
N LEU A 12 -3.43 -12.18 12.51
CA LEU A 12 -4.41 -11.29 11.86
C LEU A 12 -4.26 -9.85 12.37
N LEU A 13 -4.01 -9.68 13.67
CA LEU A 13 -3.74 -8.38 14.27
C LEU A 13 -2.45 -7.79 13.70
N LEU A 14 -1.36 -8.57 13.69
CA LEU A 14 -0.08 -8.17 13.10
C LEU A 14 -0.23 -7.78 11.63
N SER A 15 -0.87 -8.62 10.81
CA SER A 15 -1.07 -8.29 9.39
C SER A 15 -1.96 -7.06 9.19
N THR A 16 -2.96 -6.82 10.04
CA THR A 16 -3.79 -5.62 9.99
C THR A 16 -2.98 -4.37 10.35
N HIS A 17 -2.19 -4.40 11.42
CA HIS A 17 -1.31 -3.28 11.79
C HIS A 17 -0.27 -3.00 10.71
N LEU A 18 0.31 -4.04 10.10
CA LEU A 18 1.28 -3.88 9.02
C LEU A 18 0.67 -3.27 7.76
N VAL A 19 -0.58 -3.61 7.39
CA VAL A 19 -1.26 -2.95 6.27
C VAL A 19 -1.40 -1.46 6.53
N VAL A 20 -1.88 -1.08 7.73
CA VAL A 20 -2.06 0.33 8.10
C VAL A 20 -0.72 1.06 8.15
N ALA A 21 0.28 0.48 8.79
CA ALA A 21 1.62 1.05 8.88
C ALA A 21 2.28 1.21 7.50
N LEU A 22 2.08 0.25 6.59
CA LEU A 22 2.62 0.34 5.24
C LEU A 22 1.92 1.43 4.41
N VAL A 23 0.60 1.58 4.54
CA VAL A 23 -0.12 2.70 3.90
C VAL A 23 0.39 4.04 4.43
N ALA A 24 0.55 4.18 5.75
CA ALA A 24 1.13 5.37 6.37
C ALA A 24 2.56 5.64 5.88
N LEU A 25 3.39 4.60 5.76
CA LEU A 25 4.76 4.69 5.24
C LEU A 25 4.80 5.20 3.79
N VAL A 26 3.89 4.72 2.93
CA VAL A 26 3.76 5.21 1.54
C VAL A 26 3.35 6.69 1.52
N THR A 27 2.38 7.08 2.37
CA THR A 27 1.97 8.49 2.51
C THR A 27 3.13 9.37 3.00
N LEU A 28 3.89 8.91 3.99
CA LEU A 28 5.08 9.60 4.50
C LEU A 28 6.18 9.73 3.43
N GLY A 29 6.38 8.70 2.60
CA GLY A 29 7.27 8.78 1.44
C GLY A 29 6.81 9.83 0.41
N GLY A 30 5.50 9.90 0.15
CA GLY A 30 4.89 10.95 -0.67
C GLY A 30 5.11 12.36 -0.09
N ALA A 31 4.93 12.53 1.22
CA ALA A 31 5.21 13.78 1.91
C ALA A 31 6.70 14.17 1.81
N THR A 32 7.61 13.22 2.02
CA THR A 32 9.06 13.41 1.87
C THR A 32 9.41 13.90 0.46
N ARG A 33 8.73 13.37 -0.57
CA ARG A 33 8.91 13.83 -1.95
C ARG A 33 8.41 15.26 -2.17
N VAL A 34 7.18 15.58 -1.75
CA VAL A 34 6.54 16.89 -1.99
C VAL A 34 7.22 18.00 -1.20
N MET A 35 7.75 17.69 -0.01
CA MET A 35 8.50 18.62 0.83
C MET A 35 9.98 18.75 0.42
N GLU A 36 10.37 18.16 -0.73
CA GLU A 36 11.74 18.17 -1.24
C GLU A 36 12.78 17.69 -0.22
N ALA A 37 12.38 16.67 0.56
CA ALA A 37 13.18 16.11 1.64
C ALA A 37 13.91 14.82 1.24
N GLY A 38 13.69 14.28 0.05
CA GLY A 38 14.25 12.97 -0.36
C GLY A 38 15.77 12.89 -0.58
N LEU A 39 16.50 13.98 -0.38
CA LEU A 39 17.98 14.06 -0.36
C LEU A 39 18.48 14.86 0.85
N ALA A 40 17.66 14.99 1.90
CA ALA A 40 18.04 15.72 3.11
C ALA A 40 19.10 14.96 3.92
N CYS A 41 19.11 13.62 3.83
CA CYS A 41 20.19 12.75 4.28
C CYS A 41 21.12 12.42 3.10
N PRO A 42 22.39 12.88 3.12
CA PRO A 42 23.29 12.74 1.97
C PRO A 42 23.81 11.31 1.76
N ASP A 43 23.77 10.48 2.79
CA ASP A 43 24.29 9.13 2.83
C ASP A 43 23.18 8.10 3.10
N TRP A 44 23.55 6.83 2.89
CA TRP A 44 22.73 5.67 3.20
C TRP A 44 23.69 4.52 3.58
N PRO A 45 23.42 3.70 4.62
CA PRO A 45 22.17 3.62 5.39
C PRO A 45 22.03 4.64 6.53
N LEU A 46 23.12 5.32 6.89
CA LEU A 46 23.13 6.37 7.92
C LEU A 46 22.62 7.70 7.36
N CYS A 47 22.47 8.71 8.22
CA CYS A 47 22.17 10.08 7.85
C CYS A 47 23.18 11.00 8.57
N TYR A 48 23.98 11.74 7.81
CA TYR A 48 25.16 12.48 8.29
C TYR A 48 26.14 11.58 9.06
N GLY A 49 26.30 10.31 8.64
CA GLY A 49 27.16 9.35 9.32
C GLY A 49 26.68 8.93 10.72
N SER A 50 25.45 9.30 11.10
CA SER A 50 24.83 8.95 12.38
C SER A 50 23.53 8.15 12.17
N VAL A 51 23.16 7.34 13.17
CA VAL A 51 21.84 6.71 13.25
C VAL A 51 20.77 7.73 13.67
N LEU A 52 21.17 8.75 14.45
CA LEU A 52 20.31 9.85 14.88
C LEU A 52 21.06 11.18 14.65
N PRO A 53 20.77 11.91 13.56
CA PRO A 53 21.44 13.17 13.22
C PRO A 53 20.83 14.35 14.00
N ALA A 54 20.99 14.35 15.32
CA ALA A 54 20.34 15.34 16.19
C ALA A 54 20.81 16.79 15.93
N ALA A 55 22.06 16.98 15.52
CA ALA A 55 22.63 18.31 15.28
C ALA A 55 22.14 18.93 13.96
N GLU A 56 21.83 18.09 12.96
CA GLU A 56 21.41 18.47 11.61
C GLU A 56 19.89 18.46 11.45
N MET A 57 19.16 18.15 12.53
CA MET A 57 17.72 17.88 12.51
C MET A 57 16.91 19.14 12.18
N ASN A 58 16.47 19.23 10.93
CA ASN A 58 15.41 20.12 10.47
C ASN A 58 14.24 19.31 9.92
N ILE A 59 13.14 19.95 9.52
CA ILE A 59 11.94 19.23 9.05
C ILE A 59 12.21 18.30 7.87
N ARG A 60 13.11 18.65 6.94
CA ARG A 60 13.43 17.81 5.78
C ARG A 60 14.25 16.59 6.20
N VAL A 61 15.27 16.79 7.04
CA VAL A 61 16.09 15.70 7.60
C VAL A 61 15.21 14.76 8.44
N PHE A 62 14.31 15.31 9.25
CA PHE A 62 13.35 14.55 10.04
C PHE A 62 12.48 13.66 9.15
N LEU A 63 11.88 14.20 8.09
CA LEU A 63 11.00 13.43 7.20
C LEU A 63 11.72 12.25 6.56
N GLU A 64 12.93 12.47 6.03
CA GLU A 64 13.69 11.38 5.39
C GLU A 64 14.18 10.34 6.40
N TRP A 65 14.75 10.78 7.53
CA TRP A 65 15.18 9.90 8.61
C TRP A 65 14.01 9.08 9.18
N PHE A 66 12.88 9.74 9.45
CA PHE A 66 11.70 9.10 10.02
C PHE A 66 11.08 8.11 9.02
N HIS A 67 11.07 8.44 7.73
CA HIS A 67 10.67 7.49 6.69
C HIS A 67 11.56 6.22 6.68
N ARG A 68 12.88 6.38 6.82
CA ARG A 68 13.82 5.24 6.91
C ARG A 68 13.60 4.41 8.18
N LEU A 69 13.35 5.06 9.32
CA LEU A 69 13.05 4.41 10.60
C LEU A 69 11.75 3.58 10.50
N ASP A 70 10.67 4.19 10.01
CA ASP A 70 9.38 3.51 9.85
C ASP A 70 9.49 2.34 8.86
N ALA A 71 10.25 2.50 7.76
CA ALA A 71 10.52 1.42 6.83
C ALA A 71 11.23 0.23 7.50
N ALA A 72 12.21 0.49 8.39
CA ALA A 72 12.89 -0.55 9.14
C ALA A 72 11.92 -1.27 10.11
N LEU A 73 11.07 -0.54 10.83
CA LEU A 73 10.09 -1.12 11.75
C LEU A 73 9.04 -1.98 11.03
N VAL A 74 8.51 -1.49 9.90
CA VAL A 74 7.60 -2.25 9.04
C VAL A 74 8.29 -3.50 8.49
N GLY A 75 9.55 -3.39 8.05
CA GLY A 75 10.35 -4.52 7.58
C GLY A 75 10.53 -5.61 8.64
N LEU A 76 10.87 -5.24 9.88
CA LEU A 76 10.96 -6.18 11.01
C LEU A 76 9.63 -6.86 11.32
N GLY A 77 8.53 -6.11 11.29
CA GLY A 77 7.20 -6.68 11.49
C GLY A 77 6.80 -7.64 10.35
N LEU A 78 7.16 -7.35 9.10
CA LEU A 78 6.97 -8.28 7.98
C LEU A 78 7.84 -9.53 8.10
N LEU A 79 9.05 -9.41 8.65
CA LEU A 79 9.93 -10.55 8.93
C LEU A 79 9.30 -11.47 9.97
N LEU A 80 8.79 -10.90 11.07
CA LEU A 80 8.04 -11.63 12.07
C LEU A 80 6.79 -12.30 11.48
N LEU A 81 6.00 -11.57 10.68
CA LEU A 81 4.82 -12.12 10.00
C LEU A 81 5.18 -13.31 9.12
N THR A 82 6.27 -13.22 8.37
CA THR A 82 6.76 -14.27 7.47
C THR A 82 7.21 -15.50 8.28
N ALA A 83 8.01 -15.30 9.33
CA ALA A 83 8.48 -16.38 10.19
C ALA A 83 7.31 -17.12 10.88
N LEU A 84 6.35 -16.38 11.45
CA LEU A 84 5.16 -16.95 12.08
C LEU A 84 4.27 -17.68 11.07
N SER A 85 4.09 -17.12 9.87
CA SER A 85 3.30 -17.75 8.80
C SER A 85 3.93 -19.08 8.36
N TRP A 86 5.26 -19.14 8.28
CA TRP A 86 5.96 -20.37 7.91
C TRP A 86 5.94 -21.41 9.03
N GLY A 87 6.15 -20.99 10.28
CA GLY A 87 6.09 -21.86 11.45
C GLY A 87 4.70 -22.48 11.64
N GLN A 88 3.64 -21.76 11.29
CA GLN A 88 2.25 -22.20 11.40
C GLN A 88 1.69 -22.73 10.07
N ARG A 89 2.52 -23.01 9.06
CA ARG A 89 2.09 -23.34 7.68
C ARG A 89 1.09 -24.50 7.56
N GLN A 90 1.09 -25.43 8.52
CA GLN A 90 0.16 -26.56 8.56
C GLN A 90 -1.27 -26.17 8.98
N HIS A 91 -1.41 -25.04 9.69
CA HIS A 91 -2.69 -24.54 10.22
C HIS A 91 -3.23 -23.34 9.44
N LEU A 92 -2.46 -22.85 8.47
CA LEU A 92 -2.79 -21.69 7.65
C LEU A 92 -3.17 -22.11 6.23
N PRO A 93 -3.90 -21.27 5.49
CA PRO A 93 -4.15 -21.52 4.07
C PRO A 93 -2.83 -21.69 3.32
N PRO A 94 -2.73 -22.66 2.38
CA PRO A 94 -1.48 -22.93 1.66
C PRO A 94 -0.89 -21.73 0.93
N ALA A 95 -1.72 -20.74 0.57
CA ALA A 95 -1.29 -19.51 -0.09
C ALA A 95 -0.65 -18.47 0.86
N VAL A 96 -0.88 -18.52 2.18
CA VAL A 96 -0.43 -17.48 3.11
C VAL A 96 1.09 -17.46 3.29
N PRO A 97 1.78 -18.58 3.59
CA PRO A 97 3.24 -18.59 3.72
C PRO A 97 4.00 -18.08 2.47
N PRO A 98 3.69 -18.54 1.23
CA PRO A 98 4.38 -18.03 0.05
C PRO A 98 4.04 -16.56 -0.24
N LEU A 99 2.81 -16.09 0.03
CA LEU A 99 2.50 -14.66 -0.08
C LEU A 99 3.33 -13.80 0.89
N ALA A 100 3.53 -14.26 2.13
CA ALA A 100 4.37 -13.57 3.10
C ALA A 100 5.84 -13.53 2.65
N ALA A 101 6.35 -14.65 2.13
CA ALA A 101 7.71 -14.73 1.59
C ALA A 101 7.90 -13.81 0.36
N THR A 102 6.94 -13.76 -0.55
CA THR A 102 6.96 -12.83 -1.70
C THR A 102 6.93 -11.37 -1.24
N ALA A 103 6.12 -11.03 -0.22
CA ALA A 103 6.10 -9.70 0.37
C ALA A 103 7.46 -9.34 0.98
N MET A 104 8.11 -10.27 1.70
CA MET A 104 9.47 -10.08 2.22
C MET A 104 10.50 -9.87 1.11
N ALA A 105 10.44 -10.65 0.02
CA ALA A 105 11.32 -10.46 -1.13
C ALA A 105 11.16 -9.05 -1.75
N LEU A 106 9.92 -8.54 -1.82
CA LEU A 106 9.67 -7.15 -2.25
C LEU A 106 10.20 -6.11 -1.25
N VAL A 107 10.21 -6.37 0.06
CA VAL A 107 10.85 -5.49 1.04
C VAL A 107 12.36 -5.37 0.77
N VAL A 108 13.03 -6.48 0.45
CA VAL A 108 14.46 -6.46 0.08
C VAL A 108 14.66 -5.61 -1.18
N ALA A 109 13.82 -5.79 -2.20
CA ALA A 109 13.85 -4.95 -3.40
C ALA A 109 13.58 -3.47 -3.07
N GLN A 110 12.67 -3.18 -2.14
CA GLN A 110 12.35 -1.82 -1.72
C GLN A 110 13.50 -1.14 -0.98
N VAL A 111 14.22 -1.87 -0.12
CA VAL A 111 15.42 -1.35 0.55
C VAL A 111 16.48 -0.99 -0.49
N ALA A 112 16.71 -1.87 -1.48
CA ALA A 112 17.64 -1.60 -2.57
C ALA A 112 17.22 -0.39 -3.42
N LEU A 113 15.94 -0.31 -3.81
CA LEU A 113 15.40 0.83 -4.55
C LEU A 113 15.49 2.13 -3.74
N GLY A 114 15.22 2.10 -2.43
CA GLY A 114 15.34 3.26 -1.55
C GLY A 114 16.78 3.75 -1.38
N ALA A 115 17.75 2.85 -1.28
CA ALA A 115 19.17 3.22 -1.32
C ALA A 115 19.53 3.86 -2.68
N LEU A 116 18.97 3.33 -3.77
CA LEU A 116 19.16 3.87 -5.11
C LEU A 116 18.51 5.25 -5.31
N THR A 117 17.39 5.58 -4.64
CA THR A 117 16.81 6.93 -4.77
C THR A 117 17.75 7.99 -4.23
N VAL A 118 18.50 7.70 -3.16
CA VAL A 118 19.49 8.62 -2.59
C VAL A 118 20.76 8.64 -3.44
N THR A 119 21.37 7.49 -3.69
CA THR A 119 22.67 7.38 -4.40
C THR A 119 22.60 7.72 -5.88
N ARG A 120 21.41 7.75 -6.48
CA ARG A 120 21.16 8.16 -7.87
C ARG A 120 20.37 9.47 -7.98
N LEU A 121 20.41 10.30 -6.94
CA LEU A 121 19.91 11.68 -6.95
C LEU A 121 18.46 11.81 -7.46
N LEU A 122 17.56 10.99 -6.89
CA LEU A 122 16.11 11.00 -7.19
C LEU A 122 15.75 10.83 -8.67
N ARG A 123 16.58 10.08 -9.42
CA ARG A 123 16.28 9.62 -10.78
C ARG A 123 14.83 9.12 -10.90
N PHE A 124 14.08 9.72 -11.84
CA PHE A 124 12.62 9.58 -11.89
C PHE A 124 12.15 8.13 -12.06
N ASP A 125 12.90 7.34 -12.83
CA ASP A 125 12.65 5.92 -13.09
C ASP A 125 12.76 5.09 -11.81
N ILE A 126 13.81 5.35 -11.02
CA ILE A 126 14.06 4.67 -9.74
C ILE A 126 13.00 5.06 -8.70
N VAL A 127 12.71 6.36 -8.54
CA VAL A 127 11.69 6.83 -7.60
C VAL A 127 10.31 6.27 -7.95
N THR A 128 9.98 6.22 -9.24
CA THR A 128 8.71 5.62 -9.70
C THR A 128 8.69 4.11 -9.45
N ALA A 129 9.78 3.39 -9.70
CA ALA A 129 9.87 1.96 -9.41
C ALA A 129 9.74 1.67 -7.91
N HIS A 130 10.33 2.52 -7.07
CA HIS A 130 10.21 2.46 -5.62
C HIS A 130 8.74 2.63 -5.17
N LEU A 131 8.04 3.65 -5.69
CA LEU A 131 6.62 3.83 -5.43
C LEU A 131 5.77 2.64 -5.93
N ALA A 132 6.00 2.20 -7.17
CA ALA A 132 5.24 1.12 -7.79
C ALA A 132 5.37 -0.20 -7.01
N THR A 133 6.58 -0.56 -6.61
CA THR A 133 6.82 -1.78 -5.82
C THR A 133 6.32 -1.64 -4.38
N GLY A 134 6.38 -0.45 -3.78
CA GLY A 134 5.75 -0.16 -2.48
C GLY A 134 4.23 -0.33 -2.52
N LEU A 135 3.56 0.16 -3.57
CA LEU A 135 2.12 -0.05 -3.76
C LEU A 135 1.77 -1.52 -4.02
N LEU A 136 2.61 -2.24 -4.76
CA LEU A 136 2.45 -3.69 -4.95
C LEU A 136 2.55 -4.43 -3.62
N LEU A 137 3.46 -4.01 -2.72
CA LEU A 137 3.57 -4.56 -1.37
C LEU A 137 2.28 -4.32 -0.56
N VAL A 138 1.66 -3.14 -0.67
CA VAL A 138 0.34 -2.85 -0.04
C VAL A 138 -0.73 -3.81 -0.56
N VAL A 139 -0.80 -4.03 -1.88
CA VAL A 139 -1.76 -4.96 -2.49
C VAL A 139 -1.55 -6.38 -1.99
N LEU A 140 -0.30 -6.88 -2.01
CA LEU A 140 0.02 -8.23 -1.56
C LEU A 140 -0.28 -8.47 -0.09
N LEU A 141 0.05 -7.50 0.77
CA LEU A 141 -0.21 -7.62 2.20
C LEU A 141 -1.71 -7.54 2.52
N SER A 142 -2.45 -6.71 1.78
CA SER A 142 -3.92 -6.65 1.87
C SER A 142 -4.56 -7.96 1.45
N LEU A 143 -4.07 -8.57 0.37
CA LEU A 143 -4.50 -9.90 -0.10
C LEU A 143 -4.20 -10.99 0.95
N LEU A 144 -2.99 -10.99 1.53
CA LEU A 144 -2.61 -11.92 2.60
C LEU A 144 -3.55 -11.78 3.80
N ARG A 145 -3.76 -10.55 4.28
CA ARG A 145 -4.66 -10.25 5.40
C ARG A 145 -6.09 -10.71 5.10
N GLN A 146 -6.58 -10.50 3.87
CA GLN A 146 -7.92 -10.94 3.46
C GLN A 146 -8.03 -12.48 3.42
N ARG A 147 -7.01 -13.19 2.92
CA ARG A 147 -6.97 -14.66 2.93
C ARG A 147 -6.99 -15.21 4.34
N LEU A 148 -6.22 -14.59 5.24
CA LEU A 148 -6.19 -14.96 6.64
C LEU A 148 -7.56 -14.72 7.31
N ARG A 149 -8.15 -13.53 7.09
CA ARG A 149 -9.49 -13.20 7.62
C ARG A 149 -10.54 -14.21 7.17
N LEU A 150 -10.63 -14.49 5.87
CA LEU A 150 -11.67 -15.38 5.32
C LEU A 150 -11.56 -16.83 5.81
N THR A 151 -10.38 -17.22 6.32
CA THR A 151 -10.17 -18.53 6.93
C THR A 151 -10.69 -18.57 8.37
N LEU A 152 -10.56 -17.45 9.09
CA LEU A 152 -11.03 -17.31 10.48
C LEU A 152 -12.52 -16.95 10.54
N GLU A 153 -13.00 -16.15 9.59
CA GLU A 153 -14.41 -15.77 9.40
C GLU A 153 -14.84 -16.02 7.95
N PRO A 154 -15.31 -17.24 7.64
CA PRO A 154 -15.97 -17.49 6.38
C PRO A 154 -17.16 -16.53 6.18
N LEU A 155 -17.33 -16.03 4.96
CA LEU A 155 -18.49 -15.20 4.64
C LEU A 155 -19.78 -16.02 4.78
N PRO A 156 -20.89 -15.43 5.27
CA PRO A 156 -22.18 -16.08 5.24
C PRO A 156 -22.58 -16.51 3.81
N PRO A 157 -23.19 -17.70 3.63
CA PRO A 157 -23.48 -18.27 2.31
C PRO A 157 -24.45 -17.43 1.47
N ASP A 158 -25.36 -16.69 2.12
CA ASP A 158 -26.30 -15.74 1.52
C ASP A 158 -25.63 -14.49 0.93
N VAL A 159 -24.52 -14.05 1.53
CA VAL A 159 -23.75 -12.88 1.06
C VAL A 159 -22.90 -13.22 -0.17
N GLY A 160 -22.42 -14.46 -0.27
CA GLY A 160 -21.57 -14.91 -1.39
C GLY A 160 -22.23 -14.76 -2.78
N GLY A 161 -23.56 -14.84 -2.85
CA GLY A 161 -24.34 -14.66 -4.08
C GLY A 161 -24.57 -13.19 -4.48
N SER A 162 -24.48 -12.25 -3.54
CA SER A 162 -24.78 -10.83 -3.74
C SER A 162 -23.81 -10.12 -4.72
N LEU A 163 -22.56 -10.58 -4.76
CA LEU A 163 -21.49 -10.07 -5.64
C LEU A 163 -21.17 -11.05 -6.79
N ALA A 164 -22.17 -11.78 -7.27
CA ALA A 164 -22.01 -12.69 -8.40
C ALA A 164 -21.73 -11.98 -9.74
N GLY A 165 -21.22 -12.73 -10.72
CA GLY A 165 -20.94 -12.23 -12.07
C GLY A 165 -19.75 -11.26 -12.14
N PRO A 166 -19.84 -10.13 -12.88
CA PRO A 166 -18.71 -9.21 -13.08
C PRO A 166 -18.25 -8.53 -11.77
N TRP A 167 -19.15 -8.38 -10.80
CA TRP A 167 -18.88 -7.76 -9.51
C TRP A 167 -17.83 -8.51 -8.68
N ARG A 168 -17.67 -9.82 -8.90
CA ARG A 168 -16.62 -10.62 -8.25
C ARG A 168 -15.20 -10.16 -8.63
N ARG A 169 -15.01 -9.64 -9.84
CA ARG A 169 -13.71 -9.14 -10.34
C ARG A 169 -13.54 -7.64 -10.16
N TRP A 170 -14.59 -6.93 -9.78
CA TRP A 170 -14.61 -5.47 -9.68
C TRP A 170 -13.61 -4.90 -8.66
N PRO A 171 -13.42 -5.49 -7.45
CA PRO A 171 -12.39 -5.02 -6.52
C PRO A 171 -10.98 -5.09 -7.12
N ALA A 172 -10.69 -6.12 -7.92
CA ALA A 172 -9.40 -6.23 -8.60
C ALA A 172 -9.23 -5.15 -9.68
N LEU A 173 -10.29 -4.84 -10.43
CA LEU A 173 -10.28 -3.73 -11.40
C LEU A 173 -10.09 -2.37 -10.70
N ALA A 174 -10.84 -2.09 -9.64
CA ALA A 174 -10.69 -0.86 -8.86
C ALA A 174 -9.28 -0.73 -8.30
N THR A 175 -8.72 -1.82 -7.73
CA THR A 175 -7.34 -1.87 -7.23
C THR A 175 -6.34 -1.57 -8.34
N LEU A 176 -6.51 -2.17 -9.53
CA LEU A 176 -5.65 -1.94 -10.69
C LEU A 176 -5.70 -0.47 -11.14
N LEU A 177 -6.89 0.11 -11.25
CA LEU A 177 -7.05 1.51 -11.66
C LEU A 177 -6.43 2.48 -10.65
N VAL A 178 -6.62 2.25 -9.36
CA VAL A 178 -5.97 3.04 -8.29
C VAL A 178 -4.45 2.88 -8.34
N TYR A 179 -3.94 1.66 -8.50
CA TYR A 179 -2.51 1.39 -8.64
C TYR A 179 -1.92 2.16 -9.83
N LEU A 180 -2.54 2.05 -11.01
CA LEU A 180 -2.10 2.76 -12.21
C LEU A 180 -2.18 4.27 -12.04
N GLN A 181 -3.22 4.78 -11.37
CA GLN A 181 -3.37 6.20 -11.05
C GLN A 181 -2.23 6.71 -10.17
N CYS A 182 -1.87 5.98 -9.12
CA CYS A 182 -0.78 6.38 -8.22
C CYS A 182 0.58 6.36 -8.95
N VAL A 183 0.85 5.34 -9.77
CA VAL A 183 2.09 5.25 -10.56
C VAL A 183 2.16 6.39 -11.59
N LEU A 184 1.07 6.65 -12.30
CA LEU A 184 0.98 7.76 -13.25
C LEU A 184 1.17 9.12 -12.57
N GLY A 185 0.60 9.31 -11.37
CA GLY A 185 0.83 10.49 -10.53
C GLY A 185 2.29 10.64 -10.11
N GLY A 186 2.95 9.54 -9.73
CA GLY A 186 4.38 9.52 -9.43
C GLY A 186 5.27 9.92 -10.61
N LEU A 187 4.96 9.42 -11.81
CA LEU A 187 5.64 9.81 -13.06
C LEU A 187 5.42 11.28 -13.40
N LEU A 188 4.17 11.75 -13.32
CA LEU A 188 3.78 13.15 -13.56
C LEU A 188 4.58 14.09 -12.63
N ALA A 189 4.62 13.77 -11.33
CA ALA A 189 5.37 14.54 -10.34
C ALA A 189 6.88 14.48 -10.57
N SER A 190 7.41 13.30 -10.90
CA SER A 190 8.87 13.12 -11.05
C SER A 190 9.45 13.76 -12.31
N GLN A 191 8.63 13.95 -13.33
CA GLN A 191 9.02 14.60 -14.59
C GLN A 191 8.60 16.08 -14.68
N TRP A 192 8.09 16.66 -13.58
CA TRP A 192 7.58 18.03 -13.54
C TRP A 192 6.59 18.35 -14.66
N ALA A 193 5.81 17.35 -15.08
CA ALA A 193 5.02 17.43 -16.31
C ALA A 193 3.84 18.40 -16.19
N THR A 194 3.27 18.59 -14.99
CA THR A 194 2.24 19.60 -14.75
C THR A 194 2.77 21.01 -15.00
N GLY A 195 3.93 21.35 -14.44
CA GLY A 195 4.56 22.67 -14.62
C GLY A 195 4.89 22.94 -16.08
N ARG A 196 5.52 21.98 -16.77
CA ARG A 196 5.84 22.07 -18.21
C ARG A 196 4.59 22.23 -19.08
N CYS A 197 3.49 21.56 -18.76
CA CYS A 197 2.26 21.74 -19.51
C CYS A 197 1.66 23.14 -19.31
N LEU A 198 1.55 23.61 -18.06
CA LEU A 198 0.90 24.89 -17.76
C LEU A 198 1.72 26.10 -18.22
N GLN A 199 3.06 26.00 -18.17
CA GLN A 199 3.95 27.11 -18.53
C GLN A 199 4.40 27.07 -20.00
N LEU A 200 4.63 25.88 -20.55
CA LEU A 200 5.28 25.69 -21.86
C LEU A 200 4.42 24.92 -22.87
N LEU A 201 3.22 24.48 -22.50
CA LEU A 201 2.35 23.60 -23.31
C LEU A 201 3.02 22.29 -23.75
N GLN A 202 4.05 21.84 -23.03
CA GLN A 202 4.78 20.61 -23.32
C GLN A 202 4.37 19.48 -22.38
N GLY A 203 4.24 18.26 -22.93
CA GLY A 203 3.95 17.06 -22.13
C GLY A 203 2.53 17.01 -21.53
N CYS A 204 1.59 17.80 -22.04
CA CYS A 204 0.21 17.88 -21.52
C CYS A 204 -0.56 16.56 -21.55
N HIS A 205 -0.16 15.61 -22.40
CA HIS A 205 -0.77 14.27 -22.43
C HIS A 205 -0.65 13.55 -21.07
N TRP A 206 0.43 13.75 -20.31
CA TRP A 206 0.58 13.20 -18.96
C TRP A 206 -0.48 13.72 -18.00
N LEU A 207 -0.72 15.04 -18.00
CA LEU A 207 -1.72 15.67 -17.15
C LEU A 207 -3.14 15.23 -17.52
N THR A 208 -3.44 15.17 -18.82
CA THR A 208 -4.74 14.69 -19.32
C THR A 208 -4.96 13.23 -18.95
N ALA A 209 -3.97 12.35 -19.17
CA ALA A 209 -4.05 10.94 -18.79
C ALA A 209 -4.29 10.77 -17.29
N HIS A 210 -3.57 11.52 -16.45
CA HIS A 210 -3.74 11.49 -15.00
C HIS A 210 -5.15 11.91 -14.55
N ARG A 211 -5.76 12.91 -15.21
CA ARG A 211 -7.13 13.35 -14.91
C ARG A 211 -8.19 12.34 -15.35
N LEU A 212 -8.03 11.77 -16.55
CA LEU A 212 -8.97 10.79 -17.10
C LEU A 212 -8.96 9.49 -16.27
N LEU A 213 -7.76 9.00 -15.93
CA LEU A 213 -7.61 7.80 -15.13
C LEU A 213 -8.10 8.01 -13.69
N ALA A 214 -7.92 9.21 -13.11
CA ALA A 214 -8.49 9.55 -11.80
C ALA A 214 -10.02 9.43 -11.80
N GLY A 215 -10.69 9.93 -12.84
CA GLY A 215 -12.14 9.80 -13.00
C GLY A 215 -12.58 8.33 -13.08
N ALA A 216 -11.88 7.52 -13.88
CA ALA A 216 -12.16 6.09 -13.99
C ALA A 216 -11.95 5.33 -12.67
N ALA A 217 -10.86 5.62 -11.96
CA ALA A 217 -10.55 5.02 -10.66
C ALA A 217 -11.61 5.39 -9.61
N LEU A 218 -12.01 6.66 -9.53
CA LEU A 218 -13.06 7.12 -8.62
C LEU A 218 -14.39 6.40 -8.88
N LEU A 219 -14.82 6.32 -10.14
CA LEU A 219 -16.05 5.62 -10.52
C LEU A 219 -15.97 4.13 -10.14
N ALA A 220 -14.83 3.48 -10.36
CA ALA A 220 -14.65 2.08 -10.01
C ALA A 220 -14.70 1.83 -8.50
N VAL A 221 -14.10 2.70 -7.69
CA VAL A 221 -14.11 2.61 -6.22
C VAL A 221 -15.51 2.86 -5.67
N VAL A 222 -16.19 3.92 -6.12
CA VAL A 222 -17.54 4.30 -5.62
C VAL A 222 -18.64 3.33 -6.09
N ALA A 223 -18.45 2.61 -7.19
CA ALA A 223 -19.42 1.62 -7.65
C ALA A 223 -19.60 0.44 -6.67
N LEU A 224 -18.56 0.05 -5.93
CA LEU A 224 -18.60 -1.04 -4.95
C LEU A 224 -19.54 -0.77 -3.76
N PRO A 225 -19.40 0.33 -3.00
CA PRO A 225 -20.31 0.65 -1.91
C PRO A 225 -21.74 0.88 -2.40
N LEU A 226 -21.93 1.49 -3.58
CA LEU A 226 -23.27 1.66 -4.16
C LEU A 226 -23.91 0.31 -4.48
N LYS A 227 -23.15 -0.63 -5.08
CA LYS A 227 -23.65 -1.98 -5.36
C LYS A 227 -23.93 -2.75 -4.08
N ALA A 228 -23.06 -2.63 -3.08
CA ALA A 228 -23.27 -3.22 -1.78
C ALA A 228 -24.53 -2.63 -1.13
N ALA A 229 -24.72 -1.31 -1.09
CA ALA A 229 -25.91 -0.67 -0.53
C ALA A 229 -27.21 -1.12 -1.22
N ALA A 230 -27.17 -1.32 -2.54
CA ALA A 230 -28.31 -1.78 -3.32
C ALA A 230 -28.60 -3.29 -3.21
N ALA A 231 -27.71 -4.07 -2.59
CA ALA A 231 -27.91 -5.51 -2.42
C ALA A 231 -28.94 -5.81 -1.31
N PRO A 232 -29.71 -6.90 -1.44
CA PRO A 232 -30.62 -7.36 -0.41
C PRO A 232 -29.83 -7.99 0.76
N TRP A 233 -29.22 -7.16 1.60
CA TRP A 233 -28.61 -7.60 2.86
C TRP A 233 -29.70 -7.92 3.89
N PRO A 234 -29.47 -8.92 4.78
CA PRO A 234 -30.25 -9.06 6.01
C PRO A 234 -30.24 -7.74 6.80
N HIS A 235 -31.37 -7.34 7.38
CA HIS A 235 -31.55 -6.06 8.08
C HIS A 235 -30.42 -5.63 9.05
N PRO A 236 -29.76 -6.51 9.84
CA PRO A 236 -28.68 -6.08 10.73
C PRO A 236 -27.33 -5.79 10.03
N ALA A 237 -27.12 -6.22 8.79
CA ALA A 237 -25.82 -6.09 8.09
C ALA A 237 -25.71 -4.86 7.18
N ARG A 238 -26.85 -4.22 6.84
CA ARG A 238 -26.91 -3.03 5.97
C ARG A 238 -26.06 -1.84 6.44
N PRO A 239 -26.13 -1.39 7.70
CA PRO A 239 -25.36 -0.22 8.14
C PRO A 239 -23.86 -0.48 8.17
N LEU A 240 -23.43 -1.71 8.50
CA LEU A 240 -22.02 -2.11 8.51
C LEU A 240 -21.43 -2.22 7.11
N ALA A 241 -22.19 -2.74 6.13
CA ALA A 241 -21.77 -2.80 4.74
C ALA A 241 -21.66 -1.40 4.10
N PHE A 242 -22.55 -0.48 4.47
CA PHE A 242 -22.49 0.92 4.04
C PHE A 242 -21.30 1.66 4.65
N ALA A 243 -21.06 1.50 5.96
CA ALA A 243 -19.91 2.11 6.65
C ALA A 243 -18.56 1.57 6.15
N ALA A 244 -18.45 0.26 5.88
CA ALA A 244 -17.25 -0.34 5.31
C ALA A 244 -16.98 0.06 3.86
N GLY A 245 -17.98 0.61 3.16
CA GLY A 245 -17.86 1.13 1.81
C GLY A 245 -17.53 2.62 1.71
N LEU A 246 -17.65 3.35 2.82
CA LEU A 246 -17.32 4.78 2.97
C LEU A 246 -15.89 5.03 3.46
N LEU A 247 -15.23 4.00 3.99
CA LEU A 247 -13.81 3.98 4.40
C LEU A 247 -12.94 3.43 3.26
#